data_AF-A0A6B3F2C4-F1
#
_entry.id   AF-A0A6B3F2C4-F1
#
_cell.length_a   1.000
_cell.length_b   1.000
_cell.length_c   1.000
_cell.angle_alpha   90.00
_cell.angle_beta   90.00
_cell.angle_gamma   90.00
#
_symmetry.space_group_name_H-M   'P 1'
#
loop_
_entity.id
_entity.type
_entity.pdbx_description
1 polymer ?
#
loop_
_entity_poly.entity_id
_entity_poly.type
_entity_poly.pdbx_seq_one_letter_code
_entity_poly.pdbx_strand_id
1 'polypeptide(L)' 'IHRREQFRHHSYVSLRADAVIAGCGLQGYGFAVERVAALLG' A
#
# COMPACT_ATOMS: atom_id res chain seq x y z
N ILE A 1 -4.50 8.37 -1.70
CA ILE A 1 -3.65 9.43 -1.11
C ILE A 1 -3.20 10.46 -2.16
N HIS A 2 -2.83 10.05 -3.37
CA HIS A 2 -2.37 10.95 -4.43
C HIS A 2 -3.38 12.00 -4.95
N ARG A 3 -4.70 11.74 -4.85
CA ARG A 3 -5.77 12.70 -5.27
C ARG A 3 -6.26 13.62 -4.15
N ARG A 4 -5.59 13.60 -3.00
CA ARG A 4 -6.00 14.32 -1.78
C ARG A 4 -5.08 15.51 -1.53
N GLU A 5 -5.20 16.13 -0.36
CA GLU A 5 -4.36 17.23 0.10
C GLU A 5 -2.86 16.87 0.00
N GLN A 6 -2.00 17.83 -0.40
CA GLN A 6 -0.58 17.60 -0.70
C GLN A 6 0.19 16.89 0.43
N PHE A 7 -0.10 17.24 1.69
CA PHE A 7 0.60 16.64 2.84
C PHE A 7 0.39 15.12 2.96
N ARG A 8 -0.62 14.55 2.30
CA ARG A 8 -0.90 13.11 2.32
C ARG A 8 -0.17 12.33 1.22
N HIS A 9 0.51 13.02 0.32
CA HIS A 9 1.16 12.37 -0.83
C HIS A 9 2.47 11.67 -0.44
N HIS A 10 3.08 12.09 0.68
CA HIS A 10 4.31 11.50 1.17
C HIS A 10 4.05 10.51 2.32
N SER A 11 4.70 9.36 2.25
CA SER A 11 4.65 8.31 3.26
C SER A 11 6.06 7.84 3.57
N TYR A 12 6.54 8.14 4.78
CA TYR A 12 7.86 7.69 5.24
C TYR A 12 7.95 6.16 5.33
N VAL A 13 6.84 5.48 5.63
CA VAL A 13 6.78 4.01 5.70
C VAL A 13 6.99 3.39 4.32
N SER A 14 6.52 4.07 3.27
CA SER A 14 6.68 3.61 1.89
C SER A 14 8.13 3.58 1.42
N LEU A 15 9.06 4.24 2.13
CA LEU A 15 10.49 4.17 1.82
C LEU A 15 11.09 2.78 2.06
N ARG A 16 10.53 2.01 3.01
CA ARG A 16 10.99 0.65 3.31
C ARG A 16 10.02 -0.44 2.83
N ALA A 17 8.76 -0.13 2.59
CA ALA A 17 7.76 -1.13 2.22
C ALA A 17 8.07 -1.81 0.88
N ASP A 18 7.91 -3.14 0.80
CA ASP A 18 8.14 -3.89 -0.44
C ASP A 18 7.03 -3.67 -1.49
N ALA A 19 5.85 -3.21 -1.04
CA ALA A 19 4.75 -2.80 -1.90
C ALA A 19 3.86 -1.75 -1.20
N VAL A 20 3.25 -0.87 -1.99
CA VAL A 20 2.29 0.14 -1.50
C VAL A 20 1.00 0.04 -2.32
N ILE A 21 -0.12 -0.19 -1.62
CA ILE A 21 -1.45 -0.28 -2.22
C ILE A 21 -2.26 0.92 -1.75
N ALA A 22 -2.76 1.74 -2.68
CA ALA A 22 -3.51 2.95 -2.33
C ALA A 22 -4.71 3.15 -3.26
N GLY A 23 -5.88 3.40 -2.66
CA GLY A 23 -7.12 3.68 -3.40
C GLY A 23 -7.99 2.46 -3.70
N CYS A 24 -7.60 1.26 -3.26
CA CYS A 24 -8.33 0.01 -3.49
C CYS A 24 -9.39 -0.32 -2.41
N GLY A 25 -9.81 0.65 -1.59
CA GLY A 25 -10.81 0.44 -0.53
C GLY A 25 -10.51 -0.79 0.35
N LEU A 26 -11.55 -1.55 0.68
CA LEU A 26 -11.45 -2.80 1.45
C LEU A 26 -10.69 -3.90 0.70
N GLN A 27 -10.79 -3.95 -0.63
CA GLN A 27 -10.10 -4.96 -1.44
C GLN A 27 -8.57 -4.87 -1.32
N GLY A 28 -8.04 -3.69 -1.00
CA GLY A 28 -6.60 -3.48 -0.79
C GLY A 28 -6.00 -4.38 0.30
N TYR A 29 -6.78 -4.81 1.30
CA TYR A 29 -6.32 -5.77 2.31
C TYR A 29 -6.12 -7.17 1.73
N GLY A 30 -7.01 -7.62 0.84
CA GLY A 30 -6.86 -8.89 0.14
C GLY A 30 -5.58 -8.94 -0.70
N PHE A 31 -5.34 -7.88 -1.49
CA PHE A 31 -4.10 -7.74 -2.26
C PHE A 31 -2.84 -7.75 -1.38
N ALA A 32 -2.90 -7.12 -0.19
CA ALA A 32 -1.78 -7.13 0.74
C ALA A 32 -1.49 -8.55 1.27
N VAL A 33 -2.52 -9.31 1.64
CA VAL A 33 -2.38 -10.69 2.12
C VAL A 33 -1.81 -11.59 1.03
N GLU A 34 -2.34 -11.52 -0.20
CA GLU A 34 -1.82 -12.27 -1.34
C GLU A 34 -0.35 -11.92 -1.62
N ARG A 35 0.01 -10.63 -1.55
CA ARG A 35 1.38 -10.20 -1.75
C ARG A 35 2.32 -10.75 -0.68
N VAL A 36 1.92 -10.74 0.58
CA VAL A 36 2.71 -11.32 1.67
C VAL A 36 2.85 -12.83 1.49
N ALA A 37 1.77 -13.54 1.14
CA ALA A 37 1.83 -14.98 0.87
C ALA A 37 2.82 -15.31 -0.27
N ALA A 38 2.81 -14.53 -1.35
CA ALA A 38 3.74 -14.69 -2.46
C ALA A 38 5.21 -14.34 -2.14
N LEU A 39 5.47 -13.61 -1.04
CA LEU A 39 6.83 -13.33 -0.56
C LEU A 39 7.35 -14.38 0.42
N LEU A 40 6.45 -15.13 1.06
CA LEU A 40 6.78 -16.17 2.03
C LEU A 40 6.91 -17.57 1.39
N GLY A 41 6.33 -17.77 0.20
CA GLY A 41 6.51 -18.97 -0.63
C GLY A 41 7.76 -18.90 -1.48
#